data_AF-A0A9J7BPA8-F1
#
_entry.id   AF-A0A9J7BPA8-F1
#
_cell.length_a   1.000
_cell.length_b   1.000
_cell.length_c   1.000
_cell.angle_alpha   90.00
_cell.angle_beta   90.00
_cell.angle_gamma   90.00
#
_symmetry.space_group_name_H-M   'P 1'
#
loop_
_entity.id
_entity.type
_entity.pdbx_description
1 polymer ?
#
loop_
_entity_poly.entity_id
_entity_poly.type
_entity_poly.pdbx_seq_one_letter_code
_entity_poly.pdbx_strand_id
1 'polypeptide(L)'
;MQLRLRLLLLVLSVLLVSASAWAGEATLILVHGKVWTENPAEPTAQAVALDGNRIIAVGTDDEIRKLAGAGTRVIDLNGRLLLPGFNDAHVHLFGGGESLTTVQTRDAKSQAEFKQRIADFAKTLPAGTWIRDGVWDHQNWTPVALPNHQLIDGVTGDHPVFLWRIDGHMVLVNALALKLAGIDRNTKNPPGGEIERDRDGNPTGILKDAAAAMVVRIMPPLSAEEQDRAMEAAMREAAAHGVTSVQNMADTPEDEDQPNQFREFQKLERSGKLTLRIYEAMNIRDWKALADSGVVAPFGNASLRIGNLKSFADGALGSETAWMDEPFTNQPGYSGISSADLLDPDKYYGELRQADKAGLQIAIHAIGDRANRTILDLYERLEKENGPADRRLRIEHAQHLHPADYARFAQLGVIASMQPYHAIDDGRWAVTELGPERIKSSYAWKSLLDAGATLAFGSDWPVAPLDPVMGIYAATTRRTLDGNNPNGWVPEQRITVAQAVHAYTMGSAFAEHQEKVKGSIEPGKLADLVVLSEDIFTIPPEAIEKTKVDMTIFDGRVVYERK
;
A
#
# COMPACT_ATOMS: atom_id res chain seq x y z
N MET A 1 -5.78 -51.62 -35.08
CA MET A 1 -5.61 -50.36 -35.84
C MET A 1 -6.88 -49.49 -35.86
N GLN A 2 -8.09 -50.07 -35.96
CA GLN A 2 -9.35 -49.31 -35.97
C GLN A 2 -9.75 -48.66 -34.62
N LEU A 3 -9.26 -49.15 -33.48
CA LEU A 3 -9.55 -48.57 -32.16
C LEU A 3 -8.74 -47.29 -31.86
N ARG A 4 -7.52 -47.17 -32.42
CA ARG A 4 -6.67 -45.98 -32.25
C ARG A 4 -7.14 -44.79 -33.10
N LEU A 5 -7.81 -45.06 -34.23
CA LEU A 5 -8.37 -44.01 -35.09
C LEU A 5 -9.64 -43.37 -34.49
N ARG A 6 -10.44 -44.13 -33.74
CA ARG A 6 -11.62 -43.61 -33.02
C ARG A 6 -11.26 -42.79 -31.79
N LEU A 7 -10.16 -43.10 -31.12
CA LEU A 7 -9.66 -42.29 -29.99
C LEU A 7 -9.05 -40.96 -30.47
N LEU A 8 -8.38 -40.95 -31.63
CA LEU A 8 -7.83 -39.71 -32.22
C LEU A 8 -8.93 -38.74 -32.69
N LEU A 9 -10.06 -39.26 -33.18
CA LEU A 9 -11.24 -38.47 -33.56
C LEU A 9 -12.05 -37.98 -32.35
N LEU A 10 -12.01 -38.69 -31.22
CA LEU A 10 -12.62 -38.23 -29.96
C LEU A 10 -11.75 -37.16 -29.25
N VAL A 11 -10.43 -37.23 -29.39
CA VAL A 11 -9.50 -36.21 -28.87
C VAL A 11 -9.50 -34.95 -29.76
N LEU A 12 -9.74 -35.07 -31.07
CA LEU A 12 -9.93 -33.89 -31.95
C LEU A 12 -11.29 -33.19 -31.77
N SER A 13 -12.31 -33.89 -31.28
CA SER A 13 -13.63 -33.28 -31.03
C SER A 13 -13.78 -32.63 -29.65
N VAL A 14 -12.88 -32.92 -28.71
CA VAL A 14 -12.78 -32.24 -27.41
C VAL A 14 -11.81 -31.04 -27.44
N LEU A 15 -10.97 -30.91 -28.48
CA LEU A 15 -10.19 -29.68 -28.76
C LEU A 15 -10.97 -28.62 -29.55
N LEU A 16 -12.25 -28.87 -29.83
CA LEU A 16 -13.20 -27.91 -30.42
C LEU A 16 -14.29 -27.50 -29.41
N VAL A 17 -13.97 -27.53 -28.12
CA VAL A 17 -14.76 -26.81 -27.11
C VAL A 17 -14.55 -25.31 -27.31
N SER A 18 -15.32 -24.80 -28.26
CA SER A 18 -15.91 -23.47 -28.24
C SER A 18 -15.00 -22.33 -27.79
N ALA A 19 -14.21 -21.82 -28.73
CA ALA A 19 -14.25 -20.37 -28.97
C ALA A 19 -15.69 -20.03 -29.41
N SER A 20 -16.62 -20.03 -28.46
CA SER A 20 -17.85 -19.27 -28.64
C SER A 20 -17.38 -17.84 -28.74
N ALA A 21 -17.26 -17.34 -29.98
CA ALA A 21 -17.15 -15.92 -30.23
C ALA A 21 -18.27 -15.27 -29.41
N TRP A 22 -17.89 -14.55 -28.37
CA TRP A 22 -18.82 -13.73 -27.61
C TRP A 22 -19.44 -12.76 -28.60
N ALA A 23 -20.70 -13.00 -28.96
CA ALA A 23 -21.47 -12.15 -29.85
C ALA A 23 -22.02 -10.91 -29.09
N GLY A 24 -21.22 -10.36 -28.18
CA GLY A 24 -21.49 -9.10 -27.50
C GLY A 24 -20.76 -7.98 -28.22
N GLU A 25 -21.46 -6.89 -28.53
CA GLU A 25 -20.82 -5.67 -29.01
C GLU A 25 -19.97 -5.06 -27.87
N ALA A 26 -18.74 -4.63 -28.17
CA ALA A 26 -17.87 -4.04 -27.17
C ALA A 26 -18.49 -2.75 -26.59
N THR A 27 -18.44 -2.55 -25.27
CA THR A 27 -18.83 -1.27 -24.65
C THR A 27 -17.75 -0.20 -24.79
N LEU A 28 -16.47 -0.61 -24.73
CA LEU A 28 -15.31 0.27 -24.87
C LEU A 28 -14.21 -0.43 -25.67
N ILE A 29 -13.61 0.29 -26.62
CA ILE A 29 -12.44 -0.15 -27.39
C ILE A 29 -11.31 0.86 -27.20
N LEU A 30 -10.12 0.36 -26.92
CA LEU A 30 -8.86 1.11 -26.87
C LEU A 30 -8.02 0.70 -28.07
N VAL A 31 -7.62 1.65 -28.91
CA VAL A 31 -6.91 1.40 -30.20
C VAL A 31 -5.66 2.26 -30.31
N HIS A 32 -4.78 1.88 -31.24
CA HIS A 32 -3.48 2.50 -31.53
C HIS A 32 -2.60 2.62 -30.28
N GLY A 33 -2.69 1.65 -29.37
CA GLY A 33 -1.88 1.60 -28.16
C GLY A 33 -0.60 0.78 -28.34
N LYS A 34 0.33 0.95 -27.41
CA LYS A 34 1.32 -0.07 -27.10
C LYS A 34 0.79 -0.85 -25.91
N VAL A 35 0.21 -2.02 -26.13
CA VAL A 35 -0.40 -2.81 -25.05
C VAL A 35 0.65 -3.79 -24.53
N TRP A 36 1.02 -3.70 -23.26
CA TRP A 36 1.79 -4.73 -22.58
C TRP A 36 0.83 -5.57 -21.73
N THR A 37 0.70 -6.85 -22.06
CA THR A 37 -0.43 -7.65 -21.59
C THR A 37 -0.16 -8.38 -20.28
N GLU A 38 1.10 -8.53 -19.84
CA GLU A 38 1.50 -9.49 -18.79
C GLU A 38 1.11 -10.96 -19.10
N ASN A 39 0.80 -11.28 -20.37
CA ASN A 39 0.52 -12.64 -20.84
C ASN A 39 1.70 -13.15 -21.68
N PRO A 40 2.47 -14.17 -21.22
CA PRO A 40 3.57 -14.73 -21.99
C PRO A 40 3.18 -15.29 -23.37
N ALA A 41 1.93 -15.69 -23.58
CA ALA A 41 1.44 -16.20 -24.87
C ALA A 41 1.17 -15.09 -25.89
N GLU A 42 0.86 -13.87 -25.42
CA GLU A 42 0.60 -12.70 -26.26
C GLU A 42 1.17 -11.45 -25.55
N PRO A 43 2.51 -11.29 -25.46
CA PRO A 43 3.11 -10.30 -24.55
C PRO A 43 2.78 -8.84 -24.89
N THR A 44 2.51 -8.57 -26.17
CA THR A 44 2.20 -7.24 -26.67
C THR A 44 1.05 -7.25 -27.67
N ALA A 45 0.24 -6.19 -27.69
CA ALA A 45 -0.84 -5.98 -28.65
C ALA A 45 -0.98 -4.49 -29.03
N GLN A 46 -1.94 -4.18 -29.90
CA GLN A 46 -2.23 -2.81 -30.34
C GLN A 46 -3.54 -2.26 -29.78
N ALA A 47 -4.50 -3.16 -29.51
CA ALA A 47 -5.85 -2.79 -29.12
C ALA A 47 -6.48 -3.79 -28.15
N VAL A 48 -7.48 -3.30 -27.40
CA VAL A 48 -8.27 -4.08 -26.43
C VAL A 48 -9.75 -3.72 -26.57
N ALA A 49 -10.62 -4.73 -26.58
CA ALA A 49 -12.07 -4.56 -26.48
C ALA A 49 -12.58 -5.01 -25.12
N LEU A 50 -13.49 -4.22 -24.56
CA LEU A 50 -14.15 -4.46 -23.28
C LEU A 50 -15.66 -4.60 -23.48
N ASP A 51 -16.29 -5.48 -22.72
CA ASP A 51 -17.75 -5.55 -22.56
C ASP A 51 -18.08 -5.49 -21.06
N GLY A 52 -18.74 -4.40 -20.66
CA GLY A 52 -18.97 -4.10 -19.25
C GLY A 52 -17.63 -4.07 -18.51
N ASN A 53 -17.46 -4.96 -17.55
CA ASN A 53 -16.26 -5.03 -16.73
C ASN A 53 -15.25 -6.12 -17.13
N ARG A 54 -15.38 -6.71 -18.33
CA ARG A 54 -14.46 -7.74 -18.80
C ARG A 54 -13.76 -7.36 -20.09
N ILE A 55 -12.52 -7.81 -20.20
CA ILE A 55 -11.80 -7.85 -21.47
C ILE A 55 -12.39 -8.97 -22.30
N ILE A 56 -12.82 -8.68 -23.53
CA ILE A 56 -13.39 -9.68 -24.44
C ILE A 56 -12.45 -10.04 -25.60
N ALA A 57 -11.53 -9.15 -25.96
CA ALA A 57 -10.52 -9.41 -26.98
C ALA A 57 -9.29 -8.50 -26.81
N VAL A 58 -8.14 -9.04 -27.23
CA VAL A 58 -6.84 -8.37 -27.32
C VAL A 58 -6.26 -8.72 -28.68
N GLY A 59 -5.63 -7.78 -29.37
CA GLY A 59 -5.07 -8.06 -30.69
C GLY A 59 -4.65 -6.81 -31.47
N THR A 60 -4.71 -6.91 -32.80
CA THR A 60 -4.42 -5.78 -33.70
C THR A 60 -5.57 -4.77 -33.74
N ASP A 61 -5.27 -3.54 -34.17
CA ASP A 61 -6.29 -2.50 -34.35
C ASP A 61 -7.44 -2.95 -35.27
N ASP A 62 -7.11 -3.59 -36.38
CA ASP A 62 -8.10 -4.03 -37.38
C ASP A 62 -8.99 -5.17 -36.86
N GLU A 63 -8.46 -6.07 -36.03
CA GLU A 63 -9.24 -7.15 -35.41
C GLU A 63 -10.21 -6.60 -34.38
N ILE A 64 -9.72 -5.74 -33.48
CA ILE A 64 -10.50 -5.21 -32.38
C ILE A 64 -11.56 -4.22 -32.86
N ARG A 65 -11.26 -3.39 -33.86
CA ARG A 65 -12.24 -2.43 -34.43
C ARG A 65 -13.48 -3.12 -35.02
N LYS A 66 -13.38 -4.37 -35.48
CA LYS A 66 -14.52 -5.14 -36.00
C LYS A 66 -15.54 -5.50 -34.93
N LEU A 67 -15.17 -5.41 -33.66
CA LEU A 67 -16.05 -5.67 -32.51
C LEU A 67 -16.87 -4.43 -32.10
N ALA A 68 -16.64 -3.28 -32.75
CA ALA A 68 -17.38 -2.06 -32.50
C ALA A 68 -18.82 -2.16 -33.02
N GLY A 69 -19.78 -1.93 -32.14
CA GLY A 69 -21.19 -1.72 -32.43
C GLY A 69 -21.56 -0.23 -32.42
N ALA A 70 -22.85 0.06 -32.61
CA ALA A 70 -23.35 1.43 -32.69
C ALA A 70 -23.18 2.24 -31.38
N GLY A 71 -23.11 1.55 -30.23
CA GLY A 71 -22.93 2.15 -28.91
C GLY A 71 -21.50 2.12 -28.37
N THR A 72 -20.55 1.55 -29.12
CA THR A 72 -19.17 1.37 -28.63
C THR A 72 -18.44 2.70 -28.54
N ARG A 73 -17.93 3.02 -27.35
CA ARG A 73 -16.96 4.11 -27.20
C ARG A 73 -15.61 3.63 -27.73
N VAL A 74 -14.99 4.38 -28.65
CA VAL A 74 -13.64 4.10 -29.15
C VAL A 74 -12.70 5.19 -28.67
N ILE A 75 -11.62 4.82 -28.00
CA ILE A 75 -10.59 5.71 -27.51
C ILE A 75 -9.29 5.43 -28.26
N ASP A 76 -8.74 6.47 -28.89
CA ASP A 76 -7.43 6.43 -29.53
C ASP A 76 -6.32 6.73 -28.51
N LEU A 77 -5.47 5.76 -28.26
CA LEU A 77 -4.35 5.88 -27.32
C LEU A 77 -3.19 6.70 -27.90
N ASN A 78 -3.16 6.95 -29.22
CA ASN A 78 -2.13 7.73 -29.91
C ASN A 78 -0.69 7.24 -29.61
N GLY A 79 -0.49 5.92 -29.58
CA GLY A 79 0.80 5.28 -29.35
C GLY A 79 1.22 5.20 -27.87
N ARG A 80 0.38 5.65 -26.93
CA ARG A 80 0.63 5.54 -25.48
C ARG A 80 0.64 4.09 -25.01
N LEU A 81 1.30 3.87 -23.87
CA LEU A 81 1.42 2.55 -23.25
C LEU A 81 0.17 2.22 -22.43
N LEU A 82 -0.39 1.04 -22.66
CA LEU A 82 -1.49 0.45 -21.89
C LEU A 82 -0.96 -0.74 -21.08
N LEU A 83 -1.26 -0.76 -19.79
CA LEU A 83 -0.91 -1.81 -18.84
C LEU A 83 -2.17 -2.33 -18.13
N PRO A 84 -2.12 -3.53 -17.52
CA PRO A 84 -3.05 -3.87 -16.46
C PRO A 84 -3.02 -2.77 -15.39
N GLY A 85 -4.17 -2.44 -14.83
CA GLY A 85 -4.25 -1.48 -13.74
C GLY A 85 -3.35 -1.92 -12.57
N PHE A 86 -2.67 -0.97 -11.94
CA PHE A 86 -1.76 -1.30 -10.85
C PHE A 86 -2.53 -1.87 -9.66
N ASN A 87 -1.88 -2.82 -8.98
CA ASN A 87 -2.36 -3.47 -7.77
C ASN A 87 -1.33 -3.24 -6.66
N ASP A 88 -1.66 -2.34 -5.74
CA ASP A 88 -0.78 -2.03 -4.62
C ASP A 88 -0.92 -3.10 -3.53
N ALA A 89 0.14 -3.86 -3.28
CA ALA A 89 0.11 -4.99 -2.36
C ALA A 89 0.11 -4.60 -0.87
N HIS A 90 0.31 -3.32 -0.53
CA HIS A 90 0.37 -2.90 0.85
C HIS A 90 0.05 -1.41 0.97
N VAL A 91 -1.10 -1.08 1.53
CA VAL A 91 -1.49 0.30 1.85
C VAL A 91 -2.23 0.37 3.19
N HIS A 92 -2.32 1.59 3.71
CA HIS A 92 -3.18 2.01 4.80
C HIS A 92 -4.22 2.99 4.23
N LEU A 93 -5.17 2.45 3.47
CA LEU A 93 -6.06 3.21 2.58
C LEU A 93 -6.89 4.25 3.34
N PHE A 94 -7.39 3.86 4.52
CA PHE A 94 -8.28 4.72 5.27
C PHE A 94 -7.52 5.93 5.85
N GLY A 95 -6.45 5.68 6.59
CA GLY A 95 -5.55 6.73 7.09
C GLY A 95 -4.93 7.59 5.98
N GLY A 96 -4.64 7.00 4.82
CA GLY A 96 -4.23 7.74 3.62
C GLY A 96 -5.30 8.72 3.15
N GLY A 97 -6.55 8.28 3.05
CA GLY A 97 -7.70 9.14 2.73
C GLY A 97 -7.91 10.27 3.74
N GLU A 98 -7.81 9.98 5.03
CA GLU A 98 -7.87 10.99 6.10
C GLU A 98 -6.79 12.05 5.91
N SER A 99 -5.54 11.61 5.66
CA SER A 99 -4.39 12.50 5.48
C SER A 99 -4.57 13.50 4.33
N LEU A 100 -5.33 13.15 3.28
CA LEU A 100 -5.64 14.04 2.15
C LEU A 100 -6.77 15.04 2.44
N THR A 101 -7.63 14.72 3.40
CA THR A 101 -8.80 15.54 3.74
C THR A 101 -8.56 16.51 4.89
N THR A 102 -7.38 16.46 5.50
CA THR A 102 -6.97 17.39 6.54
C THR A 102 -6.06 18.52 6.02
N VAL A 103 -5.71 19.44 6.91
CA VAL A 103 -4.84 20.58 6.63
C VAL A 103 -3.44 20.12 6.22
N GLN A 104 -3.02 20.53 5.02
CA GLN A 104 -1.70 20.22 4.48
C GLN A 104 -0.66 21.21 5.00
N THR A 105 0.17 20.81 5.95
CA THR A 105 1.14 21.72 6.60
C THR A 105 2.61 21.28 6.53
N ARG A 106 2.90 20.10 5.99
CA ARG A 106 4.22 19.46 6.06
C ARG A 106 5.33 20.27 5.40
N ASP A 107 5.04 20.83 4.24
CA ASP A 107 5.96 21.58 3.39
C ASP A 107 6.01 23.09 3.69
N ALA A 108 5.20 23.58 4.65
CA ALA A 108 5.18 24.97 5.03
C ALA A 108 6.58 25.45 5.45
N LYS A 109 7.02 26.60 4.92
CA LYS A 109 8.38 27.15 5.10
C LYS A 109 8.48 28.20 6.21
N SER A 110 7.38 28.51 6.88
CA SER A 110 7.35 29.46 7.99
C SER A 110 6.14 29.25 8.89
N GLN A 111 6.22 29.76 10.13
CA GLN A 111 5.07 29.81 11.05
C GLN A 111 3.88 30.61 10.47
N ALA A 112 4.15 31.65 9.68
CA ALA A 112 3.11 32.46 9.05
C ALA A 112 2.34 31.66 8.00
N GLU A 113 3.04 30.91 7.14
CA GLU A 113 2.42 30.01 6.18
C GLU A 113 1.66 28.89 6.87
N PHE A 114 2.28 28.24 7.88
CA PHE A 114 1.63 27.22 8.70
C PHE A 114 0.30 27.70 9.29
N LYS A 115 0.31 28.87 9.95
CA LYS A 115 -0.88 29.51 10.50
C LYS A 115 -1.92 29.82 9.43
N GLN A 116 -1.49 30.35 8.28
CA GLN A 116 -2.40 30.73 7.20
C GLN A 116 -3.13 29.51 6.63
N ARG A 117 -2.42 28.39 6.40
CA ARG A 117 -3.03 27.15 5.91
C ARG A 117 -4.06 26.59 6.90
N ILE A 118 -3.76 26.63 8.20
CA ILE A 118 -4.74 26.26 9.25
C ILE A 118 -5.93 27.20 9.24
N ALA A 119 -5.71 28.50 9.13
CA ALA A 119 -6.78 29.50 9.06
C ALA A 119 -7.71 29.27 7.87
N ASP A 120 -7.15 28.95 6.70
CA ASP A 120 -7.92 28.70 5.49
C ASP A 120 -8.66 27.37 5.55
N PHE A 121 -8.04 26.32 6.12
CA PHE A 121 -8.72 25.04 6.35
C PHE A 121 -9.86 25.18 7.35
N ALA A 122 -9.67 25.88 8.47
CA ALA A 122 -10.71 26.10 9.48
C ALA A 122 -11.99 26.73 8.89
N LYS A 123 -11.86 27.66 7.93
CA LYS A 123 -13.01 28.28 7.24
C LYS A 123 -13.85 27.31 6.41
N THR A 124 -13.31 26.15 6.07
CA THR A 124 -14.01 25.12 5.27
C THR A 124 -14.84 24.17 6.13
N LEU A 125 -14.69 24.22 7.45
CA LEU A 125 -15.30 23.25 8.37
C LEU A 125 -16.52 23.83 9.11
N PRO A 126 -17.54 23.00 9.42
CA PRO A 126 -18.59 23.38 10.36
C PRO A 126 -18.03 23.66 11.75
N ALA A 127 -18.55 24.70 12.43
CA ALA A 127 -18.09 25.07 13.77
C ALA A 127 -18.09 23.87 14.75
N GLY A 128 -17.03 23.75 15.56
CA GLY A 128 -16.86 22.65 16.51
C GLY A 128 -16.26 21.36 15.92
N THR A 129 -16.11 21.27 14.60
CA THR A 129 -15.39 20.15 13.96
C THR A 129 -13.91 20.19 14.35
N TRP A 130 -13.32 19.04 14.65
CA TRP A 130 -11.90 18.94 14.97
C TRP A 130 -11.04 19.10 13.71
N ILE A 131 -9.92 19.80 13.84
CA ILE A 131 -8.82 19.76 12.85
C ILE A 131 -7.80 18.76 13.36
N ARG A 132 -7.67 17.61 12.69
CA ARG A 132 -6.88 16.45 13.15
C ARG A 132 -5.81 16.06 12.16
N ASP A 133 -4.79 15.34 12.59
CA ASP A 133 -3.89 14.54 11.73
C ASP A 133 -3.16 15.27 10.59
N GLY A 134 -3.10 16.61 10.64
CA GLY A 134 -2.20 17.36 9.77
C GLY A 134 -0.74 17.19 10.24
N VAL A 135 0.17 16.97 9.28
CA VAL A 135 1.58 16.72 9.55
C VAL A 135 2.40 18.00 9.38
N TRP A 136 3.19 18.40 10.38
CA TRP A 136 4.06 19.59 10.33
C TRP A 136 5.53 19.30 10.64
N ASP A 137 6.43 20.13 10.12
CA ASP A 137 7.85 20.07 10.46
C ASP A 137 8.46 21.47 10.60
N HIS A 138 8.75 21.86 11.84
CA HIS A 138 9.37 23.15 12.14
C HIS A 138 10.82 23.27 11.67
N GLN A 139 11.48 22.16 11.34
CA GLN A 139 12.84 22.18 10.77
C GLN A 139 12.85 22.81 9.37
N ASN A 140 11.71 22.84 8.69
CA ASN A 140 11.54 23.52 7.41
C ASN A 140 11.31 25.03 7.55
N TRP A 141 11.16 25.55 8.77
CA TRP A 141 10.82 26.96 9.00
C TRP A 141 12.06 27.83 9.10
N THR A 142 11.94 29.08 8.64
CA THR A 142 12.96 30.10 8.86
C THR A 142 12.37 31.28 9.65
N PRO A 143 12.77 31.50 10.92
CA PRO A 143 13.70 30.69 11.71
C PRO A 143 13.11 29.34 12.15
N VAL A 144 13.98 28.38 12.44
CA VAL A 144 13.59 27.09 13.03
C VAL A 144 13.18 27.33 14.48
N ALA A 145 11.89 27.12 14.77
CA ALA A 145 11.34 27.33 16.10
C ALA A 145 10.07 26.48 16.30
N LEU A 146 9.97 25.80 17.45
CA LEU A 146 8.75 25.09 17.82
C LEU A 146 7.56 26.06 17.93
N PRO A 147 6.37 25.66 17.46
CA PRO A 147 5.17 26.47 17.61
C PRO A 147 4.61 26.37 19.04
N ASN A 148 3.77 27.33 19.40
CA ASN A 148 2.89 27.26 20.57
C ASN A 148 1.42 27.38 20.14
N HIS A 149 0.49 27.02 21.01
CA HIS A 149 -0.93 27.04 20.73
C HIS A 149 -1.42 28.45 20.35
N GLN A 150 -0.81 29.50 20.93
CA GLN A 150 -1.12 30.90 20.63
C GLN A 150 -0.89 31.27 19.14
N LEU A 151 -0.03 30.54 18.43
CA LEU A 151 0.17 30.71 16.98
C LEU A 151 -1.14 30.49 16.22
N ILE A 152 -1.95 29.52 16.65
CA ILE A 152 -3.13 29.03 15.91
C ILE A 152 -4.46 29.37 16.59
N ASP A 153 -4.50 29.64 17.90
CA ASP A 153 -5.76 29.91 18.63
C ASP A 153 -6.63 30.99 17.96
N GLY A 154 -6.01 32.09 17.54
CA GLY A 154 -6.72 33.23 16.94
C GLY A 154 -7.28 32.97 15.54
N VAL A 155 -6.94 31.84 14.91
CA VAL A 155 -7.40 31.48 13.56
C VAL A 155 -8.21 30.19 13.52
N THR A 156 -8.33 29.48 14.64
CA THR A 156 -9.06 28.20 14.72
C THR A 156 -10.47 28.34 15.27
N GLY A 157 -10.88 29.51 15.77
CA GLY A 157 -12.25 29.74 16.26
C GLY A 157 -12.70 28.68 17.29
N ASP A 158 -13.85 28.07 17.04
CA ASP A 158 -14.42 27.00 17.88
C ASP A 158 -13.92 25.59 17.52
N HIS A 159 -12.93 25.46 16.64
CA HIS A 159 -12.37 24.18 16.22
C HIS A 159 -11.25 23.73 17.18
N PRO A 160 -11.37 22.59 17.86
CA PRO A 160 -10.24 21.99 18.55
C PRO A 160 -9.21 21.51 17.51
N VAL A 161 -7.92 21.67 17.81
CA VAL A 161 -6.84 21.30 16.90
C VAL A 161 -5.92 20.26 17.52
N PHE A 162 -5.53 19.26 16.73
CA PHE A 162 -4.55 18.23 17.05
C PHE A 162 -3.74 17.88 15.80
N LEU A 163 -2.47 18.28 15.74
CA LEU A 163 -1.62 18.12 14.55
C LEU A 163 -0.32 17.41 14.90
N TRP A 164 -0.04 16.29 14.23
CA TRP A 164 1.20 15.54 14.41
C TRP A 164 2.39 16.29 13.82
N ARG A 165 3.51 16.26 14.53
CA ARG A 165 4.80 16.51 13.93
C ARG A 165 5.14 15.31 13.02
N ILE A 166 5.91 15.57 11.97
CA ILE A 166 6.41 14.58 11.00
C ILE A 166 7.03 13.31 11.60
N ASP A 167 7.51 13.35 12.85
CA ASP A 167 8.10 12.19 13.52
C ASP A 167 7.08 11.29 14.21
N GLY A 168 5.80 11.68 14.32
CA GLY A 168 4.77 10.93 15.03
C GLY A 168 4.93 10.90 16.56
N HIS A 169 5.91 11.62 17.13
CA HIS A 169 6.22 11.61 18.57
C HIS A 169 5.82 12.90 19.30
N MET A 170 5.31 13.88 18.57
CA MET A 170 4.95 15.19 19.08
C MET A 170 3.69 15.71 18.40
N VAL A 171 2.84 16.40 19.14
CA VAL A 171 1.65 17.07 18.59
C VAL A 171 1.60 18.53 18.99
N LEU A 172 1.01 19.35 18.12
CA LEU A 172 0.53 20.69 18.46
C LEU A 172 -0.98 20.64 18.66
N VAL A 173 -1.44 21.06 19.83
CA VAL A 173 -2.86 21.24 20.16
C VAL A 173 -3.16 22.70 20.50
N ASN A 174 -4.37 23.17 20.18
CA ASN A 174 -4.79 24.53 20.53
C ASN A 174 -5.30 24.64 21.99
N ALA A 175 -5.53 25.87 22.46
CA ALA A 175 -6.05 26.11 23.82
C ALA A 175 -7.38 25.40 24.09
N LEU A 176 -8.24 25.29 23.07
CA LEU A 176 -9.53 24.63 23.19
C LEU A 176 -9.37 23.11 23.42
N ALA A 177 -8.49 22.44 22.67
CA ALA A 177 -8.20 21.03 22.87
C ALA A 177 -7.57 20.76 24.25
N LEU A 178 -6.64 21.60 24.72
CA LEU A 178 -6.09 21.53 26.08
C LEU A 178 -7.18 21.62 27.14
N LYS A 179 -8.11 22.58 26.99
CA LYS A 179 -9.24 22.78 27.89
C LYS A 179 -10.18 21.57 27.91
N LEU A 180 -10.51 21.01 26.75
CA LEU A 180 -11.37 19.83 26.65
C LEU A 180 -10.72 18.59 27.30
N ALA A 181 -9.40 18.45 27.18
CA ALA A 181 -8.65 17.34 27.77
C ALA A 181 -8.37 17.53 29.28
N GLY A 182 -8.73 18.67 29.86
CA GLY A 182 -8.44 18.99 31.26
C GLY A 182 -6.94 19.17 31.53
N ILE A 183 -6.16 19.60 30.53
CA ILE A 183 -4.73 19.85 30.65
C ILE A 183 -4.51 21.32 31.05
N ASP A 184 -3.95 21.54 32.23
CA ASP A 184 -3.64 22.86 32.78
C ASP A 184 -2.22 22.91 33.37
N ARG A 185 -1.90 23.98 34.11
CA ARG A 185 -0.59 24.18 34.76
C ARG A 185 -0.25 23.15 35.84
N ASN A 186 -1.24 22.48 36.41
CA ASN A 186 -1.12 21.51 37.50
C ASN A 186 -1.14 20.06 37.01
N THR A 187 -1.55 19.82 35.76
CA THR A 187 -1.50 18.50 35.14
C THR A 187 -0.08 17.94 35.13
N LYS A 188 0.11 16.75 35.71
CA LYS A 188 1.42 16.08 35.70
C LYS A 188 1.67 15.43 34.34
N ASN A 189 2.95 15.31 33.98
CA ASN A 189 3.37 14.48 32.85
C ASN A 189 2.94 13.02 33.11
N PRO A 190 2.35 12.33 32.12
CA PRO A 190 2.07 10.90 32.24
C PRO A 190 3.38 10.10 32.15
N PRO A 191 3.41 8.85 32.65
CA PRO A 191 4.52 7.94 32.37
C PRO A 191 4.74 7.82 30.86
N GLY A 192 5.99 8.01 30.41
CA GLY A 192 6.35 7.91 28.99
C GLY A 192 5.86 9.07 28.11
N GLY A 193 5.52 10.23 28.69
CA GLY A 193 5.14 11.42 27.91
C GLY A 193 5.45 12.74 28.61
N GLU A 194 5.44 13.83 27.86
CA GLU A 194 5.78 15.17 28.35
C GLU A 194 4.76 16.21 27.86
N ILE A 195 4.31 17.08 28.77
CA ILE A 195 3.55 18.29 28.44
C ILE A 195 4.56 19.45 28.43
N GLU A 196 4.82 20.05 27.28
CA GLU A 196 5.71 21.21 27.19
C GLU A 196 5.05 22.43 27.86
N ARG A 197 5.84 23.19 28.63
CA ARG A 197 5.37 24.32 29.42
C ARG A 197 6.23 25.55 29.19
N ASP A 198 5.57 26.71 29.19
CA ASP A 198 6.25 28.00 29.16
C ASP A 198 6.93 28.31 30.51
N ARG A 199 7.59 29.47 30.60
CA ARG A 199 8.30 29.93 31.80
C ARG A 199 7.40 30.14 33.02
N ASP A 200 6.10 30.34 32.82
CA ASP A 200 5.11 30.54 33.87
C ASP A 200 4.42 29.22 34.28
N GLY A 201 4.75 28.12 33.59
CA GLY A 201 4.24 26.76 33.82
C GLY A 201 2.96 26.44 33.06
N ASN A 202 2.49 27.30 32.16
CA ASN A 202 1.30 27.03 31.35
C ASN A 202 1.65 26.05 30.22
N PRO A 203 0.78 25.08 29.89
CA PRO A 203 0.98 24.21 28.72
C PRO A 203 1.09 25.04 27.44
N THR A 204 2.10 24.79 26.62
CA THR A 204 2.29 25.49 25.34
C THR A 204 1.44 24.92 24.21
N GLY A 205 0.79 23.77 24.42
CA GLY A 205 0.12 23.00 23.38
C GLY A 205 1.00 21.98 22.69
N ILE A 206 2.29 21.89 23.01
CA ILE A 206 3.13 20.77 22.57
C ILE A 206 3.01 19.62 23.56
N LEU A 207 2.55 18.46 23.07
CA LEU A 207 2.49 17.22 23.84
C LEU A 207 3.36 16.16 23.16
N LYS A 208 4.14 15.42 23.93
CA LYS A 208 5.06 14.39 23.43
C LYS A 208 4.66 13.00 23.91
N ASP A 209 4.80 12.02 23.03
CA ASP A 209 4.58 10.59 23.29
C ASP A 209 3.26 10.33 24.04
N ALA A 210 3.29 9.67 25.20
CA ALA A 210 2.09 9.30 25.96
C ALA A 210 1.22 10.50 26.38
N ALA A 211 1.73 11.74 26.35
CA ALA A 211 0.93 12.94 26.59
C ALA A 211 -0.05 13.23 25.46
N ALA A 212 0.27 12.87 24.20
CA ALA A 212 -0.66 13.02 23.08
C ALA A 212 -1.94 12.20 23.29
N ALA A 213 -1.82 11.01 23.89
CA ALA A 213 -2.95 10.13 24.19
C ALA A 213 -3.99 10.75 25.13
N MET A 214 -3.61 11.77 25.93
CA MET A 214 -4.56 12.50 26.78
C MET A 214 -5.58 13.29 25.96
N VAL A 215 -5.20 13.77 24.78
CA VAL A 215 -6.11 14.48 23.86
C VAL A 215 -6.77 13.49 22.90
N VAL A 216 -6.06 12.48 22.41
CA VAL A 216 -6.65 11.46 21.51
C VAL A 216 -7.90 10.82 22.12
N ARG A 217 -7.87 10.49 23.42
CA ARG A 217 -8.98 9.85 24.13
C ARG A 217 -10.29 10.66 24.19
N ILE A 218 -10.22 11.98 23.99
CA ILE A 218 -11.41 12.85 23.98
C ILE A 218 -11.86 13.20 22.57
N MET A 219 -11.08 12.87 21.54
CA MET A 219 -11.47 13.11 20.16
C MET A 219 -12.64 12.17 19.81
N PRO A 220 -13.77 12.68 19.31
CA PRO A 220 -14.85 11.81 18.85
C PRO A 220 -14.37 11.01 17.63
N PRO A 221 -14.90 9.80 17.40
CA PRO A 221 -14.66 9.09 16.14
C PRO A 221 -15.10 9.94 14.94
N LEU A 222 -14.58 9.65 13.75
CA LEU A 222 -15.03 10.35 12.55
C LEU A 222 -16.54 10.15 12.34
N SER A 223 -17.21 11.22 11.90
CA SER A 223 -18.59 11.16 11.39
C SER A 223 -18.65 10.39 10.07
N ALA A 224 -19.81 9.84 9.73
CA ALA A 224 -20.01 9.12 8.47
C ALA A 224 -19.65 9.99 7.25
N GLU A 225 -19.93 11.30 7.30
CA GLU A 225 -19.58 12.24 6.24
C GLU A 225 -18.06 12.47 6.13
N GLU A 226 -17.32 12.43 7.24
CA GLU A 226 -15.85 12.50 7.24
C GLU A 226 -15.24 11.23 6.66
N GLN A 227 -15.75 10.06 7.06
CA GLN A 227 -15.34 8.77 6.51
C GLN A 227 -15.59 8.72 4.99
N ASP A 228 -16.75 9.17 4.52
CA ASP A 228 -17.07 9.26 3.08
C ASP A 228 -16.08 10.17 2.34
N ARG A 229 -15.78 11.35 2.88
CA ARG A 229 -14.82 12.28 2.24
C ARG A 229 -13.41 11.69 2.16
N ALA A 230 -12.95 11.02 3.23
CA ALA A 230 -11.66 10.36 3.27
C ALA A 230 -11.59 9.26 2.19
N MET A 231 -12.63 8.43 2.06
CA MET A 231 -12.64 7.34 1.09
C MET A 231 -12.73 7.85 -0.34
N GLU A 232 -13.54 8.88 -0.58
CA GLU A 232 -13.57 9.55 -1.89
C GLU A 232 -12.20 10.17 -2.26
N ALA A 233 -11.47 10.72 -1.28
CA ALA A 233 -10.14 11.26 -1.51
C ALA A 233 -9.14 10.14 -1.84
N ALA A 234 -9.14 9.04 -1.08
CA ALA A 234 -8.28 7.88 -1.33
C ALA A 234 -8.53 7.25 -2.70
N MET A 235 -9.80 7.07 -3.08
CA MET A 235 -10.16 6.54 -4.41
C MET A 235 -9.74 7.46 -5.55
N ARG A 236 -9.84 8.79 -5.37
CA ARG A 236 -9.36 9.77 -6.36
C ARG A 236 -7.84 9.74 -6.50
N GLU A 237 -7.12 9.62 -5.38
CA GLU A 237 -5.66 9.49 -5.37
C GLU A 237 -5.22 8.23 -6.11
N ALA A 238 -5.80 7.07 -5.76
CA ALA A 238 -5.53 5.80 -6.42
C ALA A 238 -5.80 5.89 -7.93
N ALA A 239 -6.95 6.43 -8.33
CA ALA A 239 -7.31 6.60 -9.73
C ALA A 239 -6.34 7.54 -10.47
N ALA A 240 -5.87 8.62 -9.84
CA ALA A 240 -4.89 9.54 -10.43
C ALA A 240 -3.51 8.90 -10.65
N HIS A 241 -3.19 7.85 -9.90
CA HIS A 241 -1.94 7.10 -9.99
C HIS A 241 -2.06 5.72 -10.66
N GLY A 242 -3.19 5.44 -11.32
CA GLY A 242 -3.36 4.19 -12.09
C GLY A 242 -3.59 2.95 -11.23
N VAL A 243 -3.82 3.15 -9.93
CA VAL A 243 -4.09 2.09 -8.97
C VAL A 243 -5.57 1.73 -9.05
N THR A 244 -5.83 0.48 -9.42
CA THR A 244 -7.19 -0.08 -9.58
C THR A 244 -7.52 -1.12 -8.51
N SER A 245 -6.51 -1.54 -7.76
CA SER A 245 -6.62 -2.52 -6.69
C SER A 245 -5.63 -2.22 -5.59
N VAL A 246 -6.03 -2.48 -4.35
CA VAL A 246 -5.16 -2.38 -3.17
C VAL A 246 -5.39 -3.55 -2.22
N GLN A 247 -4.37 -3.85 -1.45
CA GLN A 247 -4.43 -4.75 -0.31
C GLN A 247 -4.24 -3.90 0.94
N ASN A 248 -5.34 -3.64 1.63
CA ASN A 248 -5.42 -2.70 2.74
C ASN A 248 -5.04 -3.42 4.04
N MET A 249 -4.08 -2.87 4.77
CA MET A 249 -3.51 -3.48 5.95
C MET A 249 -4.05 -2.83 7.22
N ALA A 250 -4.20 -3.63 8.27
CA ALA A 250 -4.31 -3.10 9.62
C ALA A 250 -3.18 -2.11 9.95
N ASP A 251 -3.56 -0.91 10.42
CA ASP A 251 -2.63 0.19 10.67
C ASP A 251 -1.68 -0.10 11.83
N THR A 252 -2.21 -0.60 12.94
CA THR A 252 -1.43 -0.88 14.16
C THR A 252 -1.88 -2.17 14.84
N PRO A 253 -1.06 -2.76 15.73
CA PRO A 253 -1.47 -3.91 16.50
C PRO A 253 -2.71 -3.64 17.39
N GLU A 254 -2.93 -2.39 17.80
CA GLU A 254 -4.02 -1.94 18.67
C GLU A 254 -5.23 -1.37 17.91
N ASP A 255 -5.23 -1.38 16.58
CA ASP A 255 -6.34 -0.83 15.79
C ASP A 255 -7.60 -1.71 15.94
N GLU A 256 -8.60 -1.18 16.65
CA GLU A 256 -9.89 -1.81 16.88
C GLU A 256 -10.98 -1.30 15.90
N ASP A 257 -10.69 -0.31 15.05
CA ASP A 257 -11.70 0.34 14.18
C ASP A 257 -11.83 -0.28 12.78
N GLN A 258 -10.92 -1.18 12.40
CA GLN A 258 -10.95 -1.92 11.14
C GLN A 258 -12.30 -2.53 10.76
N PRO A 259 -13.07 -3.17 11.67
CA PRO A 259 -14.40 -3.66 11.35
C PRO A 259 -15.37 -2.56 10.88
N ASN A 260 -15.20 -1.32 11.36
CA ASN A 260 -15.97 -0.18 10.90
C ASN A 260 -15.48 0.31 9.54
N GLN A 261 -14.17 0.39 9.31
CA GLN A 261 -13.60 0.71 7.99
C GLN A 261 -14.11 -0.26 6.90
N PHE A 262 -14.14 -1.57 7.20
CA PHE A 262 -14.69 -2.56 6.28
C PHE A 262 -16.18 -2.35 5.98
N ARG A 263 -16.99 -1.92 6.98
CA ARG A 263 -18.41 -1.56 6.75
C ARG A 263 -18.55 -0.38 5.81
N GLU A 264 -17.65 0.59 5.88
CA GLU A 264 -17.63 1.74 4.96
C GLU A 264 -17.32 1.30 3.53
N PHE A 265 -16.36 0.38 3.33
CA PHE A 265 -16.11 -0.20 2.01
C PHE A 265 -17.35 -0.92 1.47
N GLN A 266 -18.04 -1.70 2.30
CA GLN A 266 -19.29 -2.35 1.90
C GLN A 266 -20.40 -1.34 1.55
N LYS A 267 -20.46 -0.20 2.24
CA LYS A 267 -21.41 0.89 1.93
C LYS A 267 -21.13 1.48 0.54
N LEU A 268 -19.86 1.75 0.23
CA LEU A 268 -19.44 2.27 -1.08
C LEU A 268 -19.67 1.25 -2.19
N GLU A 269 -19.39 -0.03 -1.94
CA GLU A 269 -19.65 -1.11 -2.89
C GLU A 269 -21.15 -1.22 -3.21
N ARG A 270 -22.01 -1.32 -2.18
CA ARG A 270 -23.47 -1.46 -2.36
C ARG A 270 -24.10 -0.25 -3.05
N SER A 271 -23.52 0.93 -2.91
CA SER A 271 -23.97 2.15 -3.58
C SER A 271 -23.37 2.34 -4.98
N GLY A 272 -22.51 1.43 -5.44
CA GLY A 272 -21.85 1.52 -6.74
C GLY A 272 -20.85 2.66 -6.85
N LYS A 273 -20.38 3.19 -5.72
CA LYS A 273 -19.42 4.31 -5.64
C LYS A 273 -17.97 3.86 -5.50
N LEU A 274 -17.72 2.59 -5.20
CA LEU A 274 -16.38 2.05 -5.08
C LEU A 274 -15.70 2.02 -6.47
N THR A 275 -14.58 2.74 -6.62
CA THR A 275 -13.78 2.79 -7.86
C THR A 275 -12.41 2.13 -7.71
N LEU A 276 -12.29 1.22 -6.74
CA LEU A 276 -11.05 0.56 -6.36
C LEU A 276 -11.37 -0.84 -5.82
N ARG A 277 -10.59 -1.86 -6.19
CA ARG A 277 -10.72 -3.20 -5.57
C ARG A 277 -9.96 -3.23 -4.27
N ILE A 278 -10.56 -3.77 -3.22
CA ILE A 278 -9.96 -3.80 -1.88
C ILE A 278 -9.92 -5.24 -1.38
N TYR A 279 -8.73 -5.68 -0.97
CA TYR A 279 -8.58 -6.87 -0.15
C TYR A 279 -8.15 -6.46 1.26
N GLU A 280 -9.06 -6.63 2.21
CA GLU A 280 -8.88 -6.20 3.58
C GLU A 280 -8.11 -7.24 4.40
N ALA A 281 -7.03 -6.79 5.06
CA ALA A 281 -6.29 -7.56 6.03
C ALA A 281 -6.69 -7.13 7.45
N MET A 282 -7.43 -8.00 8.14
CA MET A 282 -7.85 -7.75 9.52
C MET A 282 -6.67 -7.95 10.48
N ASN A 283 -6.71 -7.36 11.68
CA ASN A 283 -5.72 -7.66 12.70
C ASN A 283 -5.72 -9.17 13.01
N ILE A 284 -4.54 -9.76 13.19
CA ILE A 284 -4.42 -11.19 13.47
C ILE A 284 -5.22 -11.64 14.70
N ARG A 285 -5.41 -10.75 15.68
CA ARG A 285 -6.18 -11.01 16.90
C ARG A 285 -7.66 -11.32 16.59
N ASP A 286 -8.16 -10.86 15.45
CA ASP A 286 -9.53 -11.09 14.99
C ASP A 286 -9.72 -12.41 14.21
N TRP A 287 -8.66 -13.22 14.07
CA TRP A 287 -8.71 -14.49 13.32
C TRP A 287 -9.90 -15.37 13.75
N LYS A 288 -10.16 -15.43 15.07
CA LYS A 288 -11.20 -16.29 15.62
C LYS A 288 -12.59 -15.80 15.23
N ALA A 289 -12.82 -14.49 15.24
CA ALA A 289 -14.12 -13.92 14.87
C ALA A 289 -14.44 -14.18 13.39
N LEU A 290 -13.43 -14.06 12.52
CA LEU A 290 -13.54 -14.43 11.10
C LEU A 290 -13.81 -15.93 10.92
N ALA A 291 -13.01 -16.78 11.57
CA ALA A 291 -13.14 -18.23 11.48
C ALA A 291 -14.49 -18.75 11.99
N ASP A 292 -14.94 -18.26 13.16
CA ASP A 292 -16.25 -18.61 13.74
C ASP A 292 -17.42 -18.16 12.83
N SER A 293 -17.20 -17.12 12.02
CA SER A 293 -18.15 -16.63 11.02
C SER A 293 -18.09 -17.39 9.68
N GLY A 294 -17.20 -18.38 9.55
CA GLY A 294 -17.03 -19.19 8.35
C GLY A 294 -16.22 -18.54 7.23
N VAL A 295 -15.45 -17.49 7.53
CA VAL A 295 -14.57 -16.83 6.55
C VAL A 295 -13.35 -17.71 6.27
N VAL A 296 -13.06 -17.94 4.99
CA VAL A 296 -11.86 -18.61 4.48
C VAL A 296 -11.26 -17.75 3.38
N ALA A 297 -9.95 -17.56 3.37
CA ALA A 297 -9.29 -16.67 2.44
C ALA A 297 -9.22 -17.24 1.00
N PRO A 298 -9.36 -16.37 -0.02
CA PRO A 298 -10.02 -15.06 0.05
C PRO A 298 -11.55 -15.21 0.08
N PHE A 299 -12.23 -14.42 0.91
CA PHE A 299 -13.70 -14.36 0.97
C PHE A 299 -14.22 -13.03 0.45
N GLY A 300 -15.29 -13.02 -0.34
CA GLY A 300 -15.92 -11.80 -0.85
C GLY A 300 -16.26 -11.92 -2.33
N ASN A 301 -16.21 -10.79 -3.04
CA ASN A 301 -16.52 -10.72 -4.46
C ASN A 301 -15.38 -10.05 -5.26
N ALA A 302 -15.62 -9.68 -6.52
CA ALA A 302 -14.57 -9.10 -7.36
C ALA A 302 -14.08 -7.72 -6.90
N SER A 303 -14.87 -6.97 -6.13
CA SER A 303 -14.58 -5.58 -5.72
C SER A 303 -14.11 -5.47 -4.28
N LEU A 304 -14.72 -6.22 -3.35
CA LEU A 304 -14.35 -6.20 -1.94
C LEU A 304 -14.17 -7.62 -1.38
N ARG A 305 -13.03 -7.85 -0.72
CA ARG A 305 -12.66 -9.14 -0.13
C ARG A 305 -12.04 -8.98 1.25
N ILE A 306 -12.04 -10.07 2.02
CA ILE A 306 -11.49 -10.20 3.37
C ILE A 306 -10.93 -11.62 3.56
N GLY A 307 -10.17 -11.83 4.63
CA GLY A 307 -9.64 -13.13 5.01
C GLY A 307 -8.11 -13.16 5.06
N ASN A 308 -7.46 -12.06 4.69
CA ASN A 308 -6.06 -11.83 5.05
C ASN A 308 -5.99 -11.30 6.49
N LEU A 309 -4.90 -11.58 7.17
CA LEU A 309 -4.60 -11.13 8.53
C LEU A 309 -3.28 -10.38 8.54
N LYS A 310 -3.21 -9.27 9.26
CA LYS A 310 -2.00 -8.46 9.47
C LYS A 310 -1.49 -8.63 10.90
N SER A 311 -0.19 -8.82 11.04
CA SER A 311 0.53 -8.80 12.31
C SER A 311 1.92 -8.16 12.15
N PHE A 312 2.66 -8.00 13.25
CA PHE A 312 3.94 -7.30 13.30
C PHE A 312 4.98 -8.14 14.05
N ALA A 313 6.19 -8.22 13.51
CA ALA A 313 7.33 -8.89 14.13
C ALA A 313 8.31 -7.91 14.81
N ASP A 314 8.39 -6.67 14.33
CA ASP A 314 9.28 -5.63 14.81
C ASP A 314 8.79 -4.23 14.43
N GLY A 315 9.63 -3.21 14.65
CA GLY A 315 9.38 -1.83 14.23
C GLY A 315 10.03 -1.49 12.88
N ALA A 316 10.59 -0.29 12.77
CA ALA A 316 11.14 0.26 11.53
C ALA A 316 12.61 0.64 11.66
N LEU A 317 13.29 0.75 10.52
CA LEU A 317 14.71 1.13 10.47
C LEU A 317 14.91 2.55 11.03
N GLY A 318 14.19 3.55 10.50
CA GLY A 318 14.45 4.96 10.84
C GLY A 318 14.14 5.39 12.29
N SER A 319 13.42 4.55 13.04
CA SER A 319 13.24 4.71 14.50
C SER A 319 14.18 3.81 15.33
N GLU A 320 15.10 3.12 14.65
CA GLU A 320 16.03 2.12 15.20
C GLU A 320 15.30 0.98 15.94
N THR A 321 14.07 0.64 15.55
CA THR A 321 13.27 -0.40 16.21
C THR A 321 13.15 -1.69 15.41
N ALA A 322 13.61 -1.72 14.16
CA ALA A 322 13.77 -2.95 13.39
C ALA A 322 14.64 -3.96 14.15
N TRP A 323 14.18 -5.20 14.25
CA TRP A 323 14.84 -6.21 15.10
C TRP A 323 15.94 -6.92 14.31
N MET A 324 17.19 -6.58 14.66
CA MET A 324 18.38 -6.98 13.91
C MET A 324 19.15 -8.14 14.59
N ASP A 325 19.90 -8.91 13.79
CA ASP A 325 20.84 -9.93 14.29
C ASP A 325 22.04 -9.28 15.00
N GLU A 326 22.55 -8.17 14.45
CA GLU A 326 23.69 -7.41 14.96
C GLU A 326 23.27 -6.00 15.41
N PRO A 327 23.95 -5.38 16.40
CA PRO A 327 23.64 -4.01 16.83
C PRO A 327 23.70 -2.97 15.72
N PHE A 328 22.93 -1.88 15.85
CA PHE A 328 23.06 -0.73 14.96
C PHE A 328 24.47 -0.12 15.05
N THR A 329 24.99 0.33 13.92
CA THR A 329 26.33 0.92 13.79
C THR A 329 26.45 2.23 14.59
N ASN A 330 25.40 3.05 14.59
CA ASN A 330 25.31 4.30 15.35
C ASN A 330 24.88 4.10 16.81
N GLN A 331 24.42 2.90 17.20
CA GLN A 331 23.99 2.61 18.57
C GLN A 331 24.55 1.26 19.07
N PRO A 332 25.85 1.21 19.45
CA PRO A 332 26.49 -0.01 19.90
C PRO A 332 25.76 -0.67 21.08
N GLY A 333 25.50 -1.97 20.96
CA GLY A 333 24.85 -2.78 21.99
C GLY A 333 23.31 -2.80 21.92
N TYR A 334 22.71 -2.09 20.96
CA TYR A 334 21.27 -2.14 20.73
C TYR A 334 20.95 -2.66 19.31
N SER A 335 20.05 -3.64 19.22
CA SER A 335 19.68 -4.36 17.98
C SER A 335 18.19 -4.23 17.67
N GLY A 336 17.58 -3.13 18.10
CA GLY A 336 16.13 -2.92 17.98
C GLY A 336 15.34 -3.80 18.93
N ILE A 337 14.05 -3.97 18.62
CA ILE A 337 13.08 -4.62 19.52
C ILE A 337 12.06 -5.44 18.73
N SER A 338 11.76 -6.64 19.23
CA SER A 338 10.65 -7.43 18.70
C SER A 338 9.31 -6.79 19.02
N SER A 339 8.27 -7.07 18.23
CA SER A 339 6.91 -6.68 18.56
C SER A 339 6.45 -7.28 19.90
N ALA A 340 5.40 -6.69 20.47
CA ALA A 340 4.77 -7.20 21.68
C ALA A 340 4.24 -8.64 21.51
N ASP A 341 3.76 -8.98 20.31
CA ASP A 341 3.24 -10.31 20.01
C ASP A 341 4.35 -11.38 20.12
N LEU A 342 5.59 -11.05 19.73
CA LEU A 342 6.75 -11.96 19.84
C LEU A 342 7.35 -12.04 21.25
N LEU A 343 6.86 -11.29 22.24
CA LEU A 343 7.27 -11.46 23.64
C LEU A 343 6.74 -12.75 24.26
N ASP A 344 5.67 -13.32 23.69
CA ASP A 344 5.16 -14.66 24.00
C ASP A 344 5.06 -15.51 22.72
N PRO A 345 6.20 -16.06 22.24
CA PRO A 345 6.25 -16.79 20.96
C PRO A 345 5.31 -17.99 20.87
N ASP A 346 5.04 -18.68 21.99
CA ASP A 346 4.17 -19.86 21.99
C ASP A 346 2.70 -19.45 21.84
N LYS A 347 2.28 -18.38 22.51
CA LYS A 347 0.94 -17.80 22.30
C LYS A 347 0.79 -17.32 20.85
N TYR A 348 1.75 -16.53 20.37
CA TYR A 348 1.71 -15.98 19.02
C TYR A 348 1.67 -17.07 17.95
N TYR A 349 2.55 -18.07 18.05
CA TYR A 349 2.52 -19.22 17.14
C TYR A 349 1.19 -19.99 17.22
N GLY A 350 0.60 -20.10 18.42
CA GLY A 350 -0.74 -20.64 18.60
C GLY A 350 -1.79 -19.92 17.76
N GLU A 351 -1.77 -18.59 17.75
CA GLU A 351 -2.67 -17.76 16.93
C GLU A 351 -2.42 -17.98 15.43
N LEU A 352 -1.16 -17.90 14.98
CA LEU A 352 -0.76 -18.19 13.59
C LEU A 352 -1.28 -19.56 13.12
N ARG A 353 -1.06 -20.58 13.95
CA ARG A 353 -1.42 -21.95 13.64
C ARG A 353 -2.92 -22.16 13.53
N GLN A 354 -3.72 -21.52 14.39
CA GLN A 354 -5.17 -21.65 14.31
C GLN A 354 -5.76 -20.82 13.16
N ALA A 355 -5.21 -19.64 12.87
CA ALA A 355 -5.59 -18.84 11.71
C ALA A 355 -5.34 -19.59 10.39
N ASP A 356 -4.14 -20.17 10.22
CA ASP A 356 -3.81 -21.00 9.05
C ASP A 356 -4.74 -22.22 8.94
N LYS A 357 -5.02 -22.90 10.06
CA LYS A 357 -5.94 -24.04 10.09
C LYS A 357 -7.38 -23.65 9.73
N ALA A 358 -7.78 -22.42 10.04
CA ALA A 358 -9.06 -21.86 9.61
C ALA A 358 -9.07 -21.47 8.12
N GLY A 359 -7.93 -21.54 7.43
CA GLY A 359 -7.78 -21.18 6.03
C GLY A 359 -7.74 -19.67 5.81
N LEU A 360 -7.33 -18.89 6.81
CA LEU A 360 -7.07 -17.46 6.66
C LEU A 360 -5.63 -17.25 6.14
N GLN A 361 -5.44 -16.20 5.34
CA GLN A 361 -4.10 -15.81 4.88
C GLN A 361 -3.42 -14.96 5.96
N ILE A 362 -2.10 -15.07 6.06
CA ILE A 362 -1.29 -14.36 7.06
C ILE A 362 -0.22 -13.50 6.36
N ALA A 363 -0.20 -12.23 6.73
CA ALA A 363 0.75 -11.21 6.32
C ALA A 363 1.41 -10.58 7.56
N ILE A 364 2.74 -10.71 7.68
CA ILE A 364 3.46 -10.24 8.87
C ILE A 364 4.48 -9.19 8.46
N HIS A 365 4.40 -8.01 9.08
CA HIS A 365 5.43 -6.98 9.01
C HIS A 365 6.74 -7.52 9.61
N ALA A 366 7.82 -7.48 8.83
CA ALA A 366 9.17 -7.74 9.33
C ALA A 366 10.21 -6.92 8.55
N ILE A 367 10.87 -5.98 9.22
CA ILE A 367 11.89 -5.11 8.60
C ILE A 367 13.30 -5.62 8.86
N GLY A 368 13.65 -5.95 10.10
CA GLY A 368 14.98 -6.41 10.48
C GLY A 368 15.28 -7.85 10.06
N ASP A 369 16.55 -8.18 9.91
CA ASP A 369 16.99 -9.51 9.45
C ASP A 369 16.64 -10.61 10.43
N ARG A 370 16.71 -10.32 11.74
CA ARG A 370 16.28 -11.25 12.79
C ARG A 370 14.77 -11.44 12.83
N ALA A 371 13.99 -10.38 12.64
CA ALA A 371 12.54 -10.48 12.52
C ALA A 371 12.14 -11.38 11.34
N ASN A 372 12.71 -11.10 10.16
CA ASN A 372 12.47 -11.89 8.95
C ASN A 372 12.79 -13.38 9.14
N ARG A 373 13.98 -13.69 9.69
CA ARG A 373 14.36 -15.08 9.97
C ARG A 373 13.41 -15.75 10.95
N THR A 374 13.02 -15.05 12.01
CA THR A 374 12.09 -15.57 13.02
C THR A 374 10.74 -15.92 12.38
N ILE A 375 10.20 -15.05 11.52
CA ILE A 375 8.94 -15.32 10.83
C ILE A 375 9.06 -16.50 9.85
N LEU A 376 10.17 -16.59 9.10
CA LEU A 376 10.43 -17.76 8.24
C LEU A 376 10.51 -19.06 9.05
N ASP A 377 11.10 -19.05 10.24
CA ASP A 377 11.14 -20.22 11.15
C ASP A 377 9.72 -20.61 11.61
N LEU A 378 8.88 -19.63 11.94
CA LEU A 378 7.47 -19.88 12.32
C LEU A 378 6.66 -20.44 11.14
N TYR A 379 6.86 -19.91 9.93
CA TYR A 379 6.20 -20.39 8.71
C TYR A 379 6.65 -21.80 8.32
N GLU A 380 7.94 -22.11 8.45
CA GLU A 380 8.44 -23.47 8.24
C GLU A 380 7.85 -24.46 9.25
N ARG A 381 7.74 -24.05 10.52
CA ARG A 381 7.06 -24.85 11.55
C ARG A 381 5.58 -25.05 11.23
N LEU A 382 4.90 -23.99 10.79
CA LEU A 382 3.49 -23.99 10.39
C LEU A 382 3.24 -24.99 9.25
N GLU A 383 4.05 -24.96 8.19
CA GLU A 383 3.94 -25.90 7.07
C GLU A 383 4.12 -27.36 7.52
N LYS A 384 5.10 -27.62 8.39
CA LYS A 384 5.34 -28.97 8.95
C LYS A 384 4.17 -29.47 9.79
N GLU A 385 3.55 -28.61 10.60
CA GLU A 385 2.51 -29.01 11.54
C GLU A 385 1.10 -29.06 10.93
N ASN A 386 0.75 -28.11 10.05
CA ASN A 386 -0.57 -28.03 9.41
C ASN A 386 -0.61 -28.69 8.02
N GLY A 387 0.53 -29.10 7.47
CA GLY A 387 0.64 -29.83 6.21
C GLY A 387 0.62 -28.93 4.96
N PRO A 388 0.67 -29.49 3.74
CA PRO A 388 0.70 -28.71 2.50
C PRO A 388 -0.60 -27.93 2.26
N ALA A 389 -0.49 -26.65 1.90
CA ALA A 389 -1.60 -25.77 1.53
C ALA A 389 -1.12 -24.62 0.62
N ASP A 390 -1.99 -24.08 -0.24
CA ASP A 390 -1.74 -22.82 -0.95
C ASP A 390 -2.00 -21.64 0.00
N ARG A 391 -1.07 -21.42 0.93
CA ARG A 391 -1.21 -20.42 2.01
C ARG A 391 -1.01 -19.00 1.53
N ARG A 392 -0.15 -18.84 0.52
CA ARG A 392 0.40 -17.55 0.06
C ARG A 392 0.81 -16.68 1.24
N LEU A 393 1.55 -17.27 2.19
CA LEU A 393 2.07 -16.55 3.35
C LEU A 393 2.90 -15.36 2.87
N ARG A 394 2.81 -14.26 3.62
CA ARG A 394 3.48 -13.02 3.22
C ARG A 394 4.36 -12.51 4.33
N ILE A 395 5.48 -11.96 3.93
CA ILE A 395 6.26 -11.05 4.77
C ILE A 395 6.17 -9.68 4.12
N GLU A 396 5.64 -8.73 4.89
CA GLU A 396 5.55 -7.33 4.50
C GLU A 396 6.89 -6.64 4.79
N HIS A 397 7.29 -5.75 3.89
CA HIS A 397 8.58 -5.07 3.81
C HIS A 397 9.72 -5.99 3.38
N ALA A 398 9.99 -7.07 4.13
CA ALA A 398 11.14 -7.96 3.91
C ALA A 398 12.44 -7.16 3.67
N GLN A 399 12.60 -6.07 4.42
CA GLN A 399 13.43 -4.94 4.04
C GLN A 399 14.93 -5.25 4.17
N HIS A 400 15.35 -5.73 5.35
CA HIS A 400 16.71 -6.17 5.61
C HIS A 400 16.69 -7.67 5.80
N LEU A 401 17.34 -8.38 4.90
CA LEU A 401 17.39 -9.84 4.94
C LEU A 401 18.82 -10.30 5.18
N HIS A 402 18.96 -11.42 5.85
CA HIS A 402 20.22 -12.15 5.80
C HIS A 402 20.28 -12.95 4.49
N PRO A 403 21.41 -12.98 3.75
CA PRO A 403 21.47 -13.64 2.45
C PRO A 403 21.10 -15.13 2.44
N ALA A 404 21.27 -15.82 3.57
CA ALA A 404 20.86 -17.23 3.72
C ALA A 404 19.33 -17.42 3.66
N ASP A 405 18.54 -16.37 3.92
CA ASP A 405 17.09 -16.43 3.98
C ASP A 405 16.41 -16.25 2.61
N TYR A 406 17.12 -15.79 1.56
CA TYR A 406 16.53 -15.58 0.22
C TYR A 406 15.88 -16.84 -0.36
N ALA A 407 16.58 -17.97 -0.30
CA ALA A 407 16.08 -19.24 -0.81
C ALA A 407 14.87 -19.76 -0.02
N ARG A 408 14.73 -19.37 1.24
CA ARG A 408 13.64 -19.82 2.11
C ARG A 408 12.29 -19.25 1.67
N PHE A 409 12.27 -18.02 1.12
CA PHE A 409 11.05 -17.46 0.53
C PHE A 409 10.49 -18.38 -0.56
N ALA A 410 11.33 -18.80 -1.51
CA ALA A 410 10.91 -19.70 -2.57
C ALA A 410 10.55 -21.11 -2.06
N GLN A 411 11.36 -21.67 -1.15
CA GLN A 411 11.15 -23.01 -0.59
C GLN A 411 9.83 -23.14 0.18
N LEU A 412 9.46 -22.10 0.93
CA LEU A 412 8.24 -22.04 1.73
C LEU A 412 7.04 -21.46 0.96
N GLY A 413 7.24 -21.00 -0.28
CA GLY A 413 6.22 -20.29 -1.05
C GLY A 413 5.77 -18.96 -0.41
N VAL A 414 6.65 -18.32 0.38
CA VAL A 414 6.41 -17.04 1.03
C VAL A 414 6.60 -15.92 0.01
N ILE A 415 5.65 -15.00 0.00
CA ILE A 415 5.64 -13.83 -0.86
C ILE A 415 6.36 -12.69 -0.15
N ALA A 416 7.34 -12.11 -0.83
CA ALA A 416 7.96 -10.86 -0.41
C ALA A 416 7.10 -9.69 -0.89
N SER A 417 6.32 -9.09 0.01
CA SER A 417 5.53 -7.88 -0.25
C SER A 417 6.37 -6.66 0.13
N MET A 418 6.92 -5.96 -0.86
CA MET A 418 7.98 -4.97 -0.64
C MET A 418 7.64 -3.60 -1.25
N GLN A 419 8.22 -2.53 -0.71
CA GLN A 419 7.89 -1.16 -1.12
C GLN A 419 9.08 -0.45 -1.78
N PRO A 420 9.12 -0.37 -3.12
CA PRO A 420 10.27 0.18 -3.83
C PRO A 420 10.63 1.63 -3.49
N TYR A 421 9.64 2.49 -3.23
CA TYR A 421 9.88 3.90 -2.92
C TYR A 421 10.77 4.07 -1.68
N HIS A 422 10.56 3.25 -0.64
CA HIS A 422 11.36 3.35 0.58
C HIS A 422 12.85 3.12 0.31
N ALA A 423 13.22 2.29 -0.66
CA ALA A 423 14.63 2.08 -0.99
C ALA A 423 15.35 3.36 -1.44
N ILE A 424 14.67 4.23 -2.19
CA ILE A 424 15.26 5.50 -2.66
C ILE A 424 15.15 6.63 -1.64
N ASP A 425 14.28 6.49 -0.64
CA ASP A 425 14.22 7.35 0.53
C ASP A 425 15.31 6.95 1.56
N ASP A 426 15.25 5.71 2.05
CA ASP A 426 16.15 5.17 3.08
C ASP A 426 17.60 5.20 2.64
N GLY A 427 17.87 4.99 1.35
CA GLY A 427 19.22 5.02 0.80
C GLY A 427 19.99 6.32 1.02
N ARG A 428 19.31 7.40 1.44
CA ARG A 428 19.89 8.67 1.86
C ARG A 428 20.63 8.58 3.20
N TRP A 429 20.20 7.72 4.11
CA TRP A 429 20.63 7.73 5.51
C TRP A 429 20.93 6.34 6.11
N ALA A 430 20.31 5.26 5.61
CA ALA A 430 20.34 3.92 6.21
C ALA A 430 21.75 3.32 6.39
N VAL A 431 22.74 3.75 5.59
CA VAL A 431 24.15 3.33 5.75
C VAL A 431 24.72 3.75 7.11
N THR A 432 24.22 4.83 7.71
CA THR A 432 24.61 5.30 9.05
C THR A 432 24.20 4.31 10.13
N GLU A 433 23.06 3.65 9.94
CA GLU A 433 22.48 2.75 10.93
C GLU A 433 23.00 1.31 10.79
N LEU A 434 23.16 0.81 9.56
CA LEU A 434 23.57 -0.59 9.34
C LEU A 434 25.02 -0.75 8.87
N GLY A 435 25.66 0.33 8.45
CA GLY A 435 27.01 0.29 7.89
C GLY A 435 27.04 -0.24 6.44
N PRO A 436 28.18 -0.10 5.75
CA PRO A 436 28.29 -0.32 4.31
C PRO A 436 28.17 -1.78 3.87
N GLU A 437 28.42 -2.74 4.76
CA GLU A 437 28.36 -4.17 4.42
C GLU A 437 26.94 -4.72 4.58
N ARG A 438 26.29 -4.49 5.73
CA ARG A 438 24.94 -5.01 6.00
C ARG A 438 23.89 -4.38 5.10
N ILE A 439 24.10 -3.15 4.62
CA ILE A 439 23.14 -2.50 3.74
C ILE A 439 23.01 -3.17 2.36
N LYS A 440 23.99 -4.00 1.95
CA LYS A 440 23.99 -4.68 0.65
C LYS A 440 22.85 -5.70 0.49
N SER A 441 22.27 -6.16 1.59
CA SER A 441 21.13 -7.08 1.59
C SER A 441 19.77 -6.38 1.78
N SER A 442 19.75 -5.04 1.80
CA SER A 442 18.53 -4.24 1.91
C SER A 442 17.78 -4.17 0.59
N TYR A 443 16.46 -4.35 0.64
CA TYR A 443 15.58 -4.31 -0.52
C TYR A 443 16.08 -5.24 -1.65
N ALA A 444 16.35 -6.50 -1.29
CA ALA A 444 17.08 -7.46 -2.12
C ALA A 444 16.22 -8.11 -3.22
N TRP A 445 15.49 -7.30 -3.99
CA TRP A 445 14.52 -7.77 -5.01
C TRP A 445 15.15 -8.72 -6.02
N LYS A 446 16.31 -8.36 -6.57
CA LYS A 446 17.00 -9.19 -7.57
C LYS A 446 17.39 -10.55 -6.98
N SER A 447 17.87 -10.55 -5.74
CA SER A 447 18.29 -11.79 -5.06
C SER A 447 17.10 -12.70 -4.74
N LEU A 448 15.97 -12.12 -4.31
CA LEU A 448 14.73 -12.85 -4.09
C LEU A 448 14.18 -13.44 -5.38
N LEU A 449 14.14 -12.67 -6.47
CA LEU A 449 13.71 -13.18 -7.78
C LEU A 449 14.64 -14.28 -8.31
N ASP A 450 15.96 -14.12 -8.17
CA ASP A 450 16.95 -15.13 -8.58
C ASP A 450 16.83 -16.41 -7.76
N ALA A 451 16.40 -16.31 -6.51
CA ALA A 451 16.09 -17.46 -5.65
C ALA A 451 14.75 -18.13 -6.00
N GLY A 452 13.93 -17.52 -6.87
CA GLY A 452 12.62 -18.02 -7.28
C GLY A 452 11.46 -17.60 -6.37
N ALA A 453 11.66 -16.59 -5.51
CA ALA A 453 10.60 -16.05 -4.66
C ALA A 453 9.61 -15.20 -5.48
N THR A 454 8.36 -15.17 -5.02
CA THR A 454 7.35 -14.25 -5.56
C THR A 454 7.52 -12.88 -4.94
N LEU A 455 7.56 -11.86 -5.80
CA LEU A 455 7.61 -10.46 -5.40
C LEU A 455 6.27 -9.79 -5.68
N ALA A 456 5.74 -9.09 -4.69
CA ALA A 456 4.57 -8.23 -4.81
C ALA A 456 4.97 -6.82 -4.36
N PHE A 457 4.60 -5.80 -5.14
CA PHE A 457 4.96 -4.43 -4.80
C PHE A 457 3.78 -3.64 -4.27
N GLY A 458 4.06 -2.85 -3.23
CA GLY A 458 3.14 -1.88 -2.67
C GLY A 458 3.81 -0.55 -2.36
N SER A 459 3.02 0.42 -1.90
CA SER A 459 3.51 1.76 -1.55
C SER A 459 3.68 1.96 -0.05
N ASP A 460 2.95 1.23 0.78
CA ASP A 460 2.77 1.54 2.20
C ASP A 460 2.22 2.97 2.41
N TRP A 461 1.33 3.39 1.50
CA TRP A 461 0.70 4.71 1.57
C TRP A 461 -0.16 4.83 2.85
N PRO A 462 -0.04 5.91 3.65
CA PRO A 462 0.60 7.19 3.33
C PRO A 462 2.02 7.40 3.85
N VAL A 463 2.73 6.35 4.28
CA VAL A 463 4.15 6.47 4.67
C VAL A 463 4.99 6.93 3.49
N ALA A 464 4.78 6.31 2.32
CA ALA A 464 5.30 6.77 1.03
C ALA A 464 4.17 7.09 0.05
N PRO A 465 4.43 7.84 -1.04
CA PRO A 465 3.40 8.20 -2.03
C PRO A 465 2.76 6.98 -2.70
N LEU A 466 1.45 7.05 -2.96
CA LEU A 466 0.68 6.05 -3.72
C LEU A 466 1.00 6.14 -5.22
N ASP A 467 2.26 5.98 -5.60
CA ASP A 467 2.75 6.18 -6.97
C ASP A 467 3.56 4.97 -7.48
N PRO A 468 2.90 3.99 -8.12
CA PRO A 468 3.57 2.84 -8.72
C PRO A 468 4.58 3.19 -9.82
N VAL A 469 4.40 4.32 -10.53
CA VAL A 469 5.37 4.77 -11.54
C VAL A 469 6.68 5.16 -10.86
N MET A 470 6.61 5.89 -9.75
CA MET A 470 7.78 6.17 -8.91
C MET A 470 8.34 4.90 -8.25
N GLY A 471 7.49 3.93 -7.90
CA GLY A 471 7.92 2.61 -7.45
C GLY A 471 8.73 1.85 -8.51
N ILE A 472 8.29 1.85 -9.77
CA ILE A 472 9.02 1.24 -10.90
C ILE A 472 10.34 1.98 -11.14
N TYR A 473 10.35 3.32 -11.10
CA TYR A 473 11.58 4.10 -11.15
C TYR A 473 12.56 3.71 -10.03
N ALA A 474 12.07 3.58 -8.79
CA ALA A 474 12.88 3.17 -7.65
C ALA A 474 13.45 1.76 -7.82
N ALA A 475 12.64 0.81 -8.29
CA ALA A 475 13.04 -0.58 -8.52
C ALA A 475 14.12 -0.74 -9.59
N THR A 476 14.05 0.09 -10.64
CA THR A 476 14.91 -0.01 -11.82
C THR A 476 16.18 0.84 -11.71
N THR A 477 16.12 1.97 -11.00
CA THR A 477 17.26 2.89 -10.88
C THR A 477 17.93 2.85 -9.51
N ARG A 478 17.16 2.61 -8.44
CA ARG A 478 17.58 2.75 -7.04
C ARG A 478 18.26 4.09 -6.73
N ARG A 479 17.98 5.14 -7.52
CA ARG A 479 18.57 6.48 -7.34
C ARG A 479 17.91 7.19 -6.18
N THR A 480 18.70 7.60 -5.19
CA THR A 480 18.17 8.23 -3.99
C THR A 480 17.59 9.62 -4.26
N LEU A 481 16.57 10.01 -3.50
CA LEU A 481 15.81 11.24 -3.69
C LEU A 481 16.66 12.52 -3.53
N ASP A 482 17.77 12.44 -2.80
CA ASP A 482 18.72 13.53 -2.60
C ASP A 482 19.77 13.66 -3.73
N GLY A 483 19.77 12.74 -4.69
CA GLY A 483 20.74 12.69 -5.78
C GLY A 483 22.14 12.20 -5.38
N ASN A 484 22.36 11.79 -4.12
CA ASN A 484 23.68 11.36 -3.63
C ASN A 484 24.12 10.00 -4.17
N ASN A 485 23.17 9.16 -4.63
CA ASN A 485 23.46 7.89 -5.28
C ASN A 485 22.99 7.88 -6.75
N PRO A 486 23.63 8.67 -7.65
CA PRO A 486 23.21 8.79 -9.05
C PRO A 486 23.40 7.50 -9.85
N ASN A 487 24.21 6.56 -9.35
CA ASN A 487 24.40 5.24 -9.93
C ASN A 487 23.57 4.15 -9.23
N GLY A 488 22.64 4.53 -8.36
CA GLY A 488 21.83 3.62 -7.57
C GLY A 488 22.47 3.24 -6.24
N TRP A 489 21.68 3.26 -5.16
CA TRP A 489 22.07 2.74 -3.85
C TRP A 489 21.87 1.22 -3.84
N VAL A 490 22.94 0.44 -3.62
CA VAL A 490 22.97 -1.02 -3.80
C VAL A 490 22.48 -1.42 -5.22
N PRO A 491 23.18 -0.97 -6.27
CA PRO A 491 22.70 -1.09 -7.65
C PRO A 491 22.57 -2.54 -8.14
N GLU A 492 23.23 -3.49 -7.49
CA GLU A 492 23.13 -4.92 -7.81
C GLU A 492 21.72 -5.49 -7.56
N GLN A 493 20.92 -4.83 -6.72
CA GLN A 493 19.54 -5.24 -6.43
C GLN A 493 18.50 -4.62 -7.39
N ARG A 494 18.92 -3.91 -8.44
CA ARG A 494 18.02 -3.41 -9.49
C ARG A 494 17.34 -4.58 -10.21
N ILE A 495 16.09 -4.35 -10.59
CA ILE A 495 15.32 -5.26 -11.45
C ILE A 495 14.91 -4.55 -12.74
N THR A 496 14.47 -5.30 -13.74
CA THR A 496 14.02 -4.72 -15.02
C THR A 496 12.66 -4.05 -14.87
N VAL A 497 12.30 -3.18 -15.82
CA VAL A 497 10.96 -2.57 -15.88
C VAL A 497 9.88 -3.64 -15.94
N ALA A 498 10.06 -4.69 -16.75
CA ALA A 498 9.11 -5.80 -16.83
C ALA A 498 8.94 -6.53 -15.49
N GLN A 499 10.02 -6.76 -14.74
CA GLN A 499 9.93 -7.37 -13.41
C GLN A 499 9.20 -6.47 -12.41
N ALA A 500 9.42 -5.16 -12.47
CA ALA A 500 8.75 -4.20 -11.59
C ALA A 500 7.25 -4.04 -11.93
N VAL A 501 6.90 -3.97 -13.23
CA VAL A 501 5.50 -3.97 -13.70
C VAL A 501 4.80 -5.27 -13.28
N HIS A 502 5.44 -6.41 -13.47
CA HIS A 502 4.92 -7.70 -13.01
C HIS A 502 4.64 -7.69 -11.50
N ALA A 503 5.58 -7.21 -10.68
CA ALA A 503 5.40 -7.15 -9.23
C ALA A 503 4.24 -6.24 -8.81
N TYR A 504 3.98 -5.13 -9.50
CA TYR A 504 2.83 -4.24 -9.28
C TYR A 504 1.51 -4.71 -9.93
N THR A 505 1.52 -5.81 -10.69
CA THR A 505 0.32 -6.30 -11.41
C THR A 505 0.06 -7.76 -11.08
N MET A 506 0.64 -8.70 -11.83
CA MET A 506 0.48 -10.15 -11.64
C MET A 506 1.02 -10.63 -10.30
N GLY A 507 2.16 -10.11 -9.83
CA GLY A 507 2.77 -10.45 -8.54
C GLY A 507 1.86 -10.07 -7.37
N SER A 508 1.40 -8.82 -7.33
CA SER A 508 0.39 -8.38 -6.37
C SER A 508 -0.93 -9.13 -6.51
N ALA A 509 -1.41 -9.41 -7.73
CA ALA A 509 -2.64 -10.19 -7.94
C ALA A 509 -2.50 -11.63 -7.43
N PHE A 510 -1.33 -12.25 -7.60
CA PHE A 510 -1.00 -13.54 -7.01
C PHE A 510 -0.98 -13.45 -5.48
N ALA A 511 -0.44 -12.38 -4.89
CA ALA A 511 -0.40 -12.23 -3.43
C ALA A 511 -1.78 -12.25 -2.76
N GLU A 512 -2.84 -11.92 -3.49
CA GLU A 512 -4.22 -11.91 -2.98
C GLU A 512 -5.14 -12.93 -3.66
N HIS A 513 -4.61 -13.95 -4.33
CA HIS A 513 -5.40 -15.00 -4.98
C HIS A 513 -6.31 -14.52 -6.13
N GLN A 514 -5.84 -13.58 -6.95
CA GLN A 514 -6.57 -12.99 -8.09
C GLN A 514 -5.85 -13.04 -9.43
N GLU A 515 -4.73 -13.73 -9.56
CA GLU A 515 -3.96 -13.86 -10.81
C GLU A 515 -4.76 -14.43 -11.98
N LYS A 516 -5.86 -15.15 -11.70
CA LYS A 516 -6.78 -15.71 -12.71
C LYS A 516 -7.88 -14.73 -13.12
N VAL A 517 -8.05 -13.63 -12.40
CA VAL A 517 -9.19 -12.72 -12.55
C VAL A 517 -8.72 -11.32 -12.99
N LYS A 518 -7.52 -10.90 -12.58
CA LYS A 518 -6.90 -9.61 -12.95
C LYS A 518 -5.37 -9.71 -12.91
N GLY A 519 -4.70 -8.58 -13.17
CA GLY A 519 -3.23 -8.47 -13.18
C GLY A 519 -2.60 -8.62 -14.57
N SER A 520 -3.37 -9.05 -15.57
CA SER A 520 -2.97 -9.10 -16.98
C SER A 520 -4.13 -8.71 -17.89
N ILE A 521 -3.81 -8.33 -19.13
CA ILE A 521 -4.77 -8.00 -20.17
C ILE A 521 -5.02 -9.26 -21.00
N GLU A 522 -6.02 -10.05 -20.58
CA GLU A 522 -6.40 -11.30 -21.25
C GLU A 522 -7.93 -11.40 -21.36
N PRO A 523 -8.47 -11.99 -22.44
CA PRO A 523 -9.89 -12.25 -22.55
C PRO A 523 -10.45 -13.00 -21.33
N GLY A 524 -11.56 -12.52 -20.79
CA GLY A 524 -12.23 -13.04 -19.60
C GLY A 524 -11.82 -12.36 -18.29
N LYS A 525 -10.64 -11.72 -18.21
CA LYS A 525 -10.20 -10.98 -17.02
C LYS A 525 -10.90 -9.63 -16.88
N LEU A 526 -10.81 -9.08 -15.68
CA LEU A 526 -11.41 -7.79 -15.32
C LEU A 526 -10.78 -6.65 -16.12
N ALA A 527 -11.62 -5.70 -16.51
CA ALA A 527 -11.25 -4.52 -17.28
C ALA A 527 -10.69 -3.41 -16.38
N ASP A 528 -9.60 -3.71 -15.68
CA ASP A 528 -8.85 -2.77 -14.86
C ASP A 528 -7.54 -2.45 -15.59
N LEU A 529 -7.39 -1.22 -16.06
CA LEU A 529 -6.32 -0.81 -16.98
C LEU A 529 -5.78 0.57 -16.64
N VAL A 530 -4.52 0.82 -16.99
CA VAL A 530 -3.88 2.13 -16.87
C VAL A 530 -3.18 2.51 -18.17
N VAL A 531 -3.33 3.76 -18.59
CA VAL A 531 -2.61 4.36 -19.72
C VAL A 531 -1.53 5.28 -19.19
N LEU A 532 -0.29 5.06 -19.61
CA LEU A 532 0.85 5.91 -19.27
C LEU A 532 1.22 6.84 -20.42
N SER A 533 1.69 8.04 -20.08
CA SER A 533 2.09 9.05 -21.06
C SER A 533 3.31 8.67 -21.88
N GLU A 534 4.16 7.80 -21.34
CA GLU A 534 5.40 7.32 -21.95
C GLU A 534 5.44 5.80 -21.97
N ASP A 535 6.17 5.25 -22.93
CA ASP A 535 6.48 3.83 -22.98
C ASP A 535 7.70 3.52 -22.10
N ILE A 536 7.42 3.20 -20.83
CA ILE A 536 8.42 2.94 -19.80
C ILE A 536 9.36 1.75 -20.12
N PHE A 537 9.02 0.90 -21.09
CA PHE A 537 9.87 -0.21 -21.52
C PHE A 537 10.97 0.19 -22.51
N THR A 538 10.85 1.37 -23.14
CA THR A 538 11.75 1.81 -24.21
C THR A 538 12.55 3.06 -23.87
N ILE A 539 12.04 3.89 -22.95
CA ILE A 539 12.79 5.04 -22.44
C ILE A 539 13.89 4.59 -21.45
N PRO A 540 14.93 5.41 -21.23
CA PRO A 540 15.88 5.16 -20.15
C PRO A 540 15.17 5.09 -18.79
N PRO A 541 15.53 4.16 -17.88
CA PRO A 541 14.89 4.05 -16.56
C PRO A 541 14.86 5.35 -15.76
N GLU A 542 15.87 6.22 -15.93
CA GLU A 542 15.94 7.52 -15.27
C GLU A 542 14.83 8.48 -15.71
N ALA A 543 14.25 8.29 -16.90
CA ALA A 543 13.16 9.12 -17.40
C ALA A 543 11.78 8.69 -16.87
N ILE A 544 11.68 7.51 -16.23
CA ILE A 544 10.40 6.96 -15.73
C ILE A 544 9.75 7.91 -14.72
N GLU A 545 10.53 8.61 -13.88
CA GLU A 545 10.03 9.57 -12.88
C GLU A 545 9.13 10.69 -13.48
N LYS A 546 9.27 10.96 -14.78
CA LYS A 546 8.52 12.00 -15.50
C LYS A 546 7.24 11.46 -16.14
N THR A 547 7.10 10.15 -16.22
CA THR A 547 5.92 9.50 -16.78
C THR A 547 4.72 9.83 -15.90
N LYS A 548 3.58 10.09 -16.54
CA LYS A 548 2.32 10.38 -15.85
C LYS A 548 1.28 9.37 -16.27
N VAL A 549 0.32 9.11 -15.38
CA VAL A 549 -0.90 8.40 -15.72
C VAL A 549 -1.78 9.35 -16.52
N ASP A 550 -2.13 8.94 -17.74
CA ASP A 550 -3.04 9.69 -18.62
C ASP A 550 -4.48 9.26 -18.41
N MET A 551 -4.72 7.99 -18.08
CA MET A 551 -6.05 7.44 -17.91
C MET A 551 -6.02 6.22 -16.98
N THR A 552 -7.06 6.10 -16.16
CA THR A 552 -7.30 4.90 -15.34
C THR A 552 -8.70 4.39 -15.63
N ILE A 553 -8.78 3.11 -15.94
CA ILE A 553 -10.02 2.40 -16.24
C ILE A 553 -10.20 1.37 -15.14
N PHE A 554 -11.33 1.45 -14.45
CA PHE A 554 -11.71 0.52 -13.39
C PHE A 554 -13.06 -0.09 -13.75
N ASP A 555 -13.16 -1.42 -13.69
CA ASP A 555 -14.40 -2.15 -13.98
C ASP A 555 -15.00 -1.74 -15.34
N GLY A 556 -14.13 -1.48 -16.33
CA GLY A 556 -14.48 -1.05 -17.69
C GLY A 556 -14.92 0.41 -17.85
N ARG A 557 -14.80 1.24 -16.81
CA ARG A 557 -15.16 2.66 -16.84
C ARG A 557 -13.94 3.54 -16.62
N VAL A 558 -13.82 4.61 -17.40
CA VAL A 558 -12.80 5.64 -17.16
C VAL A 558 -13.12 6.37 -15.86
N VAL A 559 -12.29 6.17 -14.83
CA VAL A 559 -12.43 6.79 -13.50
C VAL A 559 -11.47 7.97 -13.30
N TYR A 560 -10.42 8.05 -14.14
CA TYR A 560 -9.50 9.17 -14.20
C TYR A 560 -9.06 9.42 -15.64
N GLU A 561 -8.94 10.69 -16.01
CA GLU A 561 -8.35 11.17 -17.26
C GLU A 561 -7.60 12.47 -16.96
N ARG A 562 -6.32 12.52 -17.33
CA ARG A 562 -5.47 13.70 -17.09
C ARG A 562 -5.94 14.85 -17.99
N LYS A 563 -6.18 16.01 -17.37
CA LYS A 563 -6.66 17.22 -18.06
C LYS A 563 -5.57 17.99 -18.79
#